data_AF-W4JYR3-F1
#
_entry.id   AF-W4JYR3-F1
#
_cell.length_a   1.000
_cell.length_b   1.000
_cell.length_c   1.000
_cell.angle_alpha   90.00
_cell.angle_beta   90.00
_cell.angle_gamma   90.00
#
_symmetry.space_group_name_H-M   'P 1'
#
loop_
_entity.id
_entity.type
_entity.pdbx_description
1 polymer ?
#
loop_
_entity_poly.entity_id
_entity_poly.type
_entity_poly.pdbx_seq_one_letter_code
_entity_poly.pdbx_strand_id
1 'polypeptide(L)'
;MFAMFINITIIFSACHAHPDSNIDQPHPLIEISTEQDGGDDTGSVIERYQKGQTQRLQSKARTFLLFVPASFALALIQTMSSPPATFKGDWITPEHPDYAKAIARWAVNAERRAKVVAFVKDNDDVHDALQYAKENNLPLAIRGGGHSPSGASSIEGGLVIDLSRYLAGVRVDPDKQLAYVGGGVDKAAIAHGLASVAGTVDHAALCRISLLLGGGYGYLTGQHGLVIDNLVQATVVIADGSALTANATENPDLYWAIRGGGSNFGVATEFVLQLHPQRRRVFAGLSIFPPTVLAKMNEILAEWWEKGPGGKETILQALTKGPDGKPCIVLVLFWNGSEEEGRARFEQLFDLVPNAIHMLKQNDYVAPRSNYYMKYAFVSGPQPDVAEDILSHLDTLTEKNKLRMMFIYEFFPIKKALSVPTEATAYVRRPRLATMVFVSWDNDGLDKLADVRLAATELLNLALSAEHMIPPVENTGYGNYRAQQSGRPCLQGFCSDVQSRGSVCR
;
A
#
# COMPACT_ATOMS: atom_id res chain seq x y z
N MET A 1 39.01 35.11 37.10
CA MET A 1 37.74 35.49 36.45
C MET A 1 37.70 34.79 35.09
N PHE A 2 37.34 33.51 35.08
CA PHE A 2 37.23 32.68 33.87
C PHE A 2 35.95 31.86 34.05
N ALA A 3 34.97 32.12 33.19
CA ALA A 3 33.68 31.44 33.17
C ALA A 3 33.75 30.25 32.22
N MET A 4 33.20 29.15 32.72
CA MET A 4 33.11 27.81 32.16
C MET A 4 32.08 27.79 31.02
N PHE A 5 32.46 27.31 29.84
CA PHE A 5 31.52 26.97 28.77
C PHE A 5 31.16 25.49 28.91
N ILE A 6 29.88 25.21 29.11
CA ILE A 6 29.31 23.87 29.18
C ILE A 6 28.83 23.49 27.76
N ASN A 7 29.47 22.47 27.17
CA ASN A 7 28.97 21.74 26.01
C ASN A 7 28.21 20.51 26.55
N ILE A 8 26.89 20.50 26.44
CA ILE A 8 26.06 19.33 26.76
C ILE A 8 25.79 18.56 25.47
N THR A 9 26.57 17.50 25.27
CA THR A 9 26.22 16.38 24.39
C THR A 9 25.46 15.37 25.24
N ILE A 10 24.14 15.27 25.06
CA ILE A 10 23.34 14.21 25.69
C ILE A 10 23.03 13.15 24.64
N ILE A 11 23.71 12.02 24.79
CA ILE A 11 23.38 10.72 24.21
C ILE A 11 22.54 10.01 25.28
N PHE A 12 21.26 9.73 25.01
CA PHE A 12 20.50 8.76 25.79
C PHE A 12 20.42 7.44 25.03
N SER A 13 21.29 6.51 25.43
CA SER A 13 21.09 5.07 25.28
C SER A 13 20.26 4.61 26.49
N ALA A 14 19.09 4.02 26.24
CA ALA A 14 18.23 3.45 27.28
C ALA A 14 18.24 1.92 27.16
N CYS A 15 19.12 1.27 27.92
CA CYS A 15 18.96 -0.12 28.35
C CYS A 15 18.65 -0.08 29.85
N HIS A 16 17.42 -0.43 30.23
CA HIS A 16 17.08 -0.74 31.62
C HIS A 16 17.41 -2.22 31.88
N ALA A 17 18.28 -2.45 32.85
CA ALA A 17 18.59 -3.77 33.39
C ALA A 17 17.62 -4.14 34.51
N HIS A 18 17.18 -5.40 34.50
CA HIS A 18 16.65 -6.14 35.65
C HIS A 18 17.72 -6.24 36.76
N PRO A 19 17.37 -6.17 38.05
CA PRO A 19 18.27 -6.59 39.12
C PRO A 19 17.97 -8.05 39.47
N ASP A 20 18.98 -8.90 39.43
CA ASP A 20 19.24 -9.85 40.53
C ASP A 20 20.67 -10.40 40.42
N SER A 21 21.37 -10.23 41.54
CA SER A 21 22.70 -10.72 41.90
C SER A 21 22.87 -12.22 41.67
N ASN A 22 24.08 -12.69 41.35
CA ASN A 22 25.05 -13.23 42.32
C ASN A 22 26.25 -13.97 41.67
N ILE A 23 27.39 -13.97 42.38
CA ILE A 23 28.50 -14.96 42.38
C ILE A 23 29.73 -14.70 41.46
N ASP A 24 30.74 -14.10 42.11
CA ASP A 24 32.11 -14.59 42.37
C ASP A 24 33.03 -15.20 41.28
N GLN A 25 34.18 -14.49 41.10
CA GLN A 25 35.59 -14.98 40.97
C GLN A 25 36.06 -15.55 39.61
N PRO A 26 37.39 -15.63 39.33
CA PRO A 26 38.32 -14.54 38.98
C PRO A 26 39.02 -14.77 37.61
N HIS A 27 39.67 -13.71 37.09
CA HIS A 27 40.41 -13.64 35.81
C HIS A 27 41.65 -14.55 35.70
N PRO A 28 42.11 -14.80 34.46
CA PRO A 28 43.51 -14.48 34.09
C PRO A 28 43.52 -13.52 32.89
N LEU A 29 44.19 -12.36 32.97
CA LEU A 29 45.63 -12.08 32.87
C LEU A 29 46.15 -12.00 31.42
N ILE A 30 47.02 -10.99 31.23
CA ILE A 30 48.05 -10.79 30.18
C ILE A 30 47.59 -9.98 28.94
N GLU A 31 48.23 -8.87 28.54
CA GLU A 31 49.33 -8.03 29.08
C GLU A 31 49.65 -6.93 28.02
N ILE A 32 50.13 -5.75 28.45
CA ILE A 32 51.43 -5.12 28.07
C ILE A 32 51.17 -3.92 27.15
N SER A 33 51.79 -2.75 27.29
CA SER A 33 52.57 -2.11 28.35
C SER A 33 52.75 -0.64 27.92
N THR A 34 53.06 0.23 28.86
CA THR A 34 53.54 1.60 28.63
C THR A 34 54.98 1.67 29.09
N GLU A 35 55.88 2.29 28.32
CA GLU A 35 57.07 2.93 28.89
C GLU A 35 57.59 4.07 28.00
N GLN A 36 58.05 5.12 28.68
CA GLN A 36 58.62 6.38 28.18
C GLN A 36 60.10 6.19 27.83
N ASP A 37 60.67 7.06 26.98
CA ASP A 37 61.83 7.91 27.36
C ASP A 37 62.41 8.72 26.18
N GLY A 38 62.88 9.95 26.49
CA GLY A 38 64.20 10.45 26.08
C GLY A 38 64.39 11.19 24.74
N GLY A 39 64.53 12.53 24.83
CA GLY A 39 65.76 13.25 24.39
C GLY A 39 65.94 13.67 22.91
N ASP A 40 66.09 15.00 22.73
CA ASP A 40 66.94 15.75 21.78
C ASP A 40 67.06 15.33 20.30
N ASP A 41 66.78 16.27 19.36
CA ASP A 41 67.89 16.96 18.66
C ASP A 41 67.45 18.19 17.82
N THR A 42 68.22 19.26 18.01
CA THR A 42 68.63 20.38 17.13
C THR A 42 67.73 21.01 16.07
N GLY A 43 67.56 22.34 16.21
CA GLY A 43 67.31 23.26 15.10
C GLY A 43 68.59 23.71 14.40
N SER A 44 68.48 24.07 13.12
CA SER A 44 69.41 25.01 12.47
C SER A 44 68.82 25.64 11.19
N VAL A 45 68.85 26.98 11.16
CA VAL A 45 69.15 27.88 10.01
C VAL A 45 68.12 27.92 8.85
N ILE A 46 67.25 28.92 8.71
CA ILE A 46 67.40 30.38 8.41
C ILE A 46 67.94 30.71 6.99
N GLU A 47 67.08 31.42 6.25
CA GLU A 47 67.31 32.35 5.13
C GLU A 47 67.75 31.85 3.75
N ARG A 48 66.84 32.03 2.77
CA ARG A 48 66.87 33.17 1.82
C ARG A 48 65.70 33.04 0.83
N TYR A 49 64.78 34.01 0.80
CA TYR A 49 64.49 34.78 -0.42
C TYR A 49 63.53 35.95 -0.09
N GLN A 50 63.93 37.13 -0.53
CA GLN A 50 63.36 38.42 -0.16
C GLN A 50 62.07 38.79 -0.92
N LYS A 51 61.19 39.47 -0.18
CA LYS A 51 60.38 40.66 -0.52
C LYS A 51 59.79 40.82 -1.92
N GLY A 52 58.46 40.99 -1.94
CA GLY A 52 57.75 41.84 -2.89
C GLY A 52 56.22 41.82 -2.72
N GLN A 53 55.69 42.79 -1.95
CA GLN A 53 54.35 43.45 -1.99
C GLN A 53 53.09 42.59 -2.29
N THR A 54 51.94 42.71 -1.60
CA THR A 54 51.10 43.93 -1.53
C THR A 54 49.90 43.69 -0.56
N GLN A 55 49.66 44.67 0.32
CA GLN A 55 48.38 45.14 0.92
C GLN A 55 47.35 44.17 1.53
N ARG A 56 47.22 44.22 2.86
CA ARG A 56 46.00 43.93 3.64
C ARG A 56 45.31 45.25 4.00
N LEU A 57 44.08 45.45 3.55
CA LEU A 57 43.10 46.39 4.09
C LEU A 57 41.79 45.60 4.28
N GLN A 58 41.55 45.09 5.50
CA GLN A 58 40.25 44.55 5.88
C GLN A 58 39.43 45.66 6.55
N SER A 59 38.40 46.12 5.83
CA SER A 59 37.39 47.04 6.32
C SER A 59 36.18 46.29 6.89
N LYS A 60 35.77 46.67 8.10
CA LYS A 60 34.41 46.77 8.65
C LYS A 60 33.37 45.71 8.19
N ALA A 61 33.07 44.76 9.08
CA ALA A 61 31.73 44.21 9.23
C ALA A 61 31.37 44.23 10.73
N ARG A 62 30.39 45.06 11.10
CA ARG A 62 29.77 45.02 12.44
C ARG A 62 28.75 43.90 12.44
N THR A 63 29.08 42.77 13.07
CA THR A 63 28.11 41.71 13.34
C THR A 63 27.26 42.13 14.54
N PHE A 64 25.98 42.44 14.30
CA PHE A 64 24.98 42.50 15.36
C PHE A 64 24.71 41.05 15.80
N LEU A 65 25.20 40.65 16.97
CA LEU A 65 24.72 39.44 17.63
C LEU A 65 23.33 39.73 18.22
N LEU A 66 22.30 39.26 17.56
CA LEU A 66 20.97 39.11 18.16
C LEU A 66 21.05 37.97 19.20
N PHE A 67 21.05 38.34 20.48
CA PHE A 67 20.82 37.40 21.57
C PHE A 67 19.37 36.92 21.50
N VAL A 68 19.15 35.72 20.99
CA VAL A 68 17.87 35.02 21.16
C VAL A 68 17.96 34.29 22.51
N PRO A 69 17.11 34.60 23.50
CA PRO A 69 17.11 33.90 24.79
C PRO A 69 16.93 32.40 24.57
N ALA A 70 17.56 31.54 25.38
CA ALA A 70 17.35 30.09 25.31
C ALA A 70 15.86 29.70 25.41
N SER A 71 15.06 30.53 26.08
CA SER A 71 13.59 30.44 26.15
C SER A 71 12.89 30.62 24.80
N PHE A 72 13.44 31.43 23.88
CA PHE A 72 12.94 31.61 22.51
C PHE A 72 13.37 30.46 21.59
N ALA A 73 14.56 29.89 21.79
CA ALA A 73 14.99 28.69 21.07
C ALA A 73 14.18 27.45 21.52
N LEU A 74 13.86 27.31 22.81
CA LEU A 74 12.93 26.30 23.30
C LEU A 74 11.51 26.51 22.76
N ALA A 75 11.03 27.75 22.66
CA ALA A 75 9.73 28.07 22.07
C ALA A 75 9.68 27.80 20.54
N LEU A 76 10.79 27.97 19.81
CA LEU A 76 10.89 27.57 18.40
C LEU A 76 10.97 26.05 18.21
N ILE A 77 11.54 25.32 19.17
CA ILE A 77 11.60 23.85 19.15
C ILE A 77 10.27 23.23 19.64
N GLN A 78 9.54 23.92 20.53
CA GLN A 78 8.23 23.47 21.05
C GLN A 78 7.03 23.80 20.14
N THR A 79 7.20 24.62 19.11
CA THR A 79 6.10 24.97 18.19
C THR A 79 5.86 23.94 17.08
N MET A 80 6.79 23.00 16.84
CA MET A 80 6.70 22.06 15.72
C MET A 80 6.04 20.69 16.02
N SER A 81 5.27 20.57 17.11
CA SER A 81 4.67 19.29 17.50
C SER A 81 3.23 19.38 18.03
N SER A 82 2.68 20.59 18.19
CA SER A 82 1.30 20.75 18.67
C SER A 82 0.32 20.81 17.50
N PRO A 83 -0.88 20.21 17.63
CA PRO A 83 -1.91 20.35 16.61
C PRO A 83 -2.39 21.81 16.51
N PRO A 84 -2.96 22.21 15.37
CA PRO A 84 -3.75 23.44 15.27
C PRO A 84 -4.81 23.51 16.38
N ALA A 85 -5.09 24.71 16.91
CA ALA A 85 -5.99 24.88 18.05
C ALA A 85 -7.44 24.42 17.77
N THR A 86 -7.83 24.40 16.49
CA THR A 86 -9.13 23.97 16.00
C THR A 86 -9.23 22.47 15.72
N PHE A 87 -8.10 21.75 15.75
CA PHE A 87 -8.05 20.32 15.46
C PHE A 87 -8.66 19.52 16.60
N LYS A 88 -9.71 18.75 16.29
CA LYS A 88 -10.55 17.99 17.23
C LYS A 88 -10.08 16.55 17.39
N GLY A 89 -9.36 16.04 16.40
CA GLY A 89 -8.84 14.68 16.30
C GLY A 89 -7.70 14.35 17.25
N ASP A 90 -7.06 13.20 17.04
CA ASP A 90 -5.88 12.82 17.82
C ASP A 90 -4.60 13.16 17.06
N TRP A 91 -3.66 13.81 17.74
CA TRP A 91 -2.37 14.22 17.17
C TRP A 91 -1.23 13.42 17.80
N ILE A 92 -0.70 12.46 17.04
CA ILE A 92 0.26 11.48 17.57
C ILE A 92 1.65 11.77 17.03
N THR A 93 2.59 12.08 17.93
CA THR A 93 4.01 12.29 17.65
C THR A 93 4.86 11.12 18.16
N PRO A 94 6.16 11.01 17.82
CA PRO A 94 7.02 9.91 18.25
C PRO A 94 7.07 9.66 19.77
N GLU A 95 6.84 10.69 20.57
CA GLU A 95 6.85 10.64 22.04
C GLU A 95 5.52 10.10 22.62
N HIS A 96 4.45 10.04 21.82
CA HIS A 96 3.14 9.61 22.27
C HIS A 96 3.10 8.08 22.48
N PRO A 97 2.51 7.55 23.57
CA PRO A 97 2.52 6.11 23.88
C PRO A 97 1.90 5.22 22.79
N ASP A 98 0.90 5.72 22.05
CA ASP A 98 0.28 4.99 20.94
C ASP A 98 0.98 5.16 19.58
N TYR A 99 2.12 5.84 19.50
CA TYR A 99 2.82 6.11 18.25
C TYR A 99 3.11 4.84 17.44
N ALA A 100 3.62 3.80 18.09
CA ALA A 100 3.91 2.51 17.45
C ALA A 100 2.65 1.90 16.80
N LYS A 101 1.47 2.03 17.43
CA LYS A 101 0.21 1.56 16.85
C LYS A 101 -0.27 2.45 15.72
N ALA A 102 -0.02 3.76 15.81
CA ALA A 102 -0.43 4.74 14.81
C ALA A 102 0.33 4.57 13.47
N ILE A 103 1.63 4.28 13.54
CA ILE A 103 2.43 4.06 12.33
C ILE A 103 2.30 2.63 11.76
N ALA A 104 1.78 1.67 12.54
CA ALA A 104 1.59 0.30 12.11
C ALA A 104 0.78 0.19 10.80
N ARG A 105 1.20 -0.72 9.93
CA ARG A 105 0.52 -1.03 8.65
C ARG A 105 0.17 -2.51 8.57
N TRP A 106 -0.71 -2.85 7.62
CA TRP A 106 -1.07 -4.24 7.38
C TRP A 106 0.16 -5.08 7.01
N ALA A 107 0.99 -4.53 6.10
CA ALA A 107 2.30 -5.07 5.75
C ALA A 107 3.39 -4.37 6.56
N VAL A 108 4.26 -5.13 7.23
CA VAL A 108 5.31 -4.56 8.11
C VAL A 108 6.31 -3.72 7.32
N ASN A 109 6.72 -4.19 6.14
CA ASN A 109 7.60 -3.47 5.22
C ASN A 109 7.02 -2.14 4.68
N ALA A 110 5.74 -1.87 4.89
CA ALA A 110 5.08 -0.62 4.52
C ALA A 110 5.06 0.42 5.66
N GLU A 111 5.52 0.10 6.87
CA GLU A 111 5.60 1.04 7.98
C GLU A 111 6.73 2.07 7.76
N ARG A 112 6.48 3.33 8.13
CA ARG A 112 7.44 4.45 8.06
C ARG A 112 7.29 5.32 9.31
N ARG A 113 8.37 5.98 9.76
CA ARG A 113 8.35 6.82 10.95
C ARG A 113 7.86 8.22 10.58
N ALA A 114 6.55 8.41 10.64
CA ALA A 114 5.93 9.71 10.41
C ALA A 114 6.31 10.70 11.53
N LYS A 115 6.50 11.97 11.19
CA LYS A 115 6.67 13.03 12.21
C LYS A 115 5.38 13.24 13.00
N VAL A 116 4.23 13.10 12.33
CA VAL A 116 2.90 13.23 12.92
C VAL A 116 1.95 12.21 12.28
N VAL A 117 1.10 11.58 13.09
CA VAL A 117 -0.12 10.90 12.62
C VAL A 117 -1.34 11.63 13.17
N ALA A 118 -2.12 12.22 12.27
CA ALA A 118 -3.31 13.00 12.58
C ALA A 118 -4.57 12.14 12.32
N PHE A 119 -5.23 11.69 13.39
CA PHE A 119 -6.50 10.97 13.31
C PHE A 119 -7.65 11.96 13.23
N VAL A 120 -8.11 12.22 12.01
CA VAL A 120 -9.13 13.24 11.73
C VAL A 120 -10.54 12.75 12.06
N LYS A 121 -11.38 13.65 12.58
CA LYS A 121 -12.79 13.37 12.91
C LYS A 121 -13.78 13.86 11.86
N ASP A 122 -13.42 14.90 11.11
CA ASP A 122 -14.27 15.55 10.12
C ASP A 122 -13.44 16.26 9.04
N ASN A 123 -14.11 17.00 8.15
CA ASN A 123 -13.46 17.74 7.08
C ASN A 123 -12.62 18.93 7.60
N ASP A 124 -12.96 19.51 8.74
CA ASP A 124 -12.20 20.63 9.32
C ASP A 124 -10.86 20.14 9.85
N ASP A 125 -10.82 18.97 10.49
CA ASP A 125 -9.57 18.33 10.91
C ASP A 125 -8.66 18.04 9.70
N VAL A 126 -9.24 17.63 8.57
CA VAL A 126 -8.48 17.41 7.34
C VAL A 126 -7.92 18.74 6.80
N HIS A 127 -8.74 19.79 6.78
CA HIS A 127 -8.30 21.14 6.43
C HIS A 127 -7.10 21.57 7.29
N ASP A 128 -7.23 21.47 8.60
CA ASP A 128 -6.20 21.84 9.57
C ASP A 128 -4.90 21.04 9.37
N ALA A 129 -5.00 19.74 9.13
CA ALA A 129 -3.84 18.89 8.85
C ALA A 129 -3.14 19.26 7.53
N LEU A 130 -3.90 19.62 6.48
CA LEU A 130 -3.35 20.06 5.20
C LEU A 130 -2.64 21.42 5.33
N GLN A 131 -3.24 22.38 6.02
CA GLN A 131 -2.62 23.68 6.27
C GLN A 131 -1.35 23.51 7.09
N TYR A 132 -1.40 22.71 8.17
CA TYR A 132 -0.22 22.43 8.99
C TYR A 132 0.91 21.82 8.16
N ALA A 133 0.61 20.83 7.30
CA ALA A 133 1.62 20.23 6.45
C ALA A 133 2.23 21.23 5.46
N LYS A 134 1.43 22.13 4.89
CA LYS A 134 1.88 23.20 4.00
C LYS A 134 2.78 24.21 4.71
N GLU A 135 2.36 24.72 5.86
CA GLU A 135 3.11 25.68 6.67
C GLU A 135 4.46 25.13 7.15
N ASN A 136 4.50 23.82 7.46
CA ASN A 136 5.68 23.15 7.97
C ASN A 136 6.48 22.40 6.89
N ASN A 137 6.12 22.53 5.61
CA ASN A 137 6.73 21.84 4.47
C ASN A 137 6.87 20.31 4.67
N LEU A 138 5.84 19.68 5.22
CA LEU A 138 5.82 18.24 5.48
C LEU A 138 5.26 17.47 4.28
N PRO A 139 5.93 16.39 3.82
CA PRO A 139 5.32 15.48 2.86
C PRO A 139 4.12 14.76 3.50
N LEU A 140 3.12 14.47 2.68
CA LEU A 140 1.85 13.89 3.11
C LEU A 140 1.69 12.44 2.67
N ALA A 141 1.07 11.64 3.55
CA ALA A 141 0.46 10.38 3.18
C ALA A 141 -0.97 10.30 3.73
N ILE A 142 -1.87 9.71 2.96
CA ILE A 142 -3.27 9.55 3.34
C ILE A 142 -3.51 8.07 3.67
N ARG A 143 -4.11 7.81 4.83
CA ARG A 143 -4.44 6.45 5.28
C ARG A 143 -5.94 6.28 5.43
N GLY A 144 -6.49 5.43 4.56
CA GLY A 144 -7.75 4.72 4.81
C GLY A 144 -7.48 3.43 5.59
N GLY A 145 -7.50 2.28 4.91
CA GLY A 145 -7.30 0.97 5.53
C GLY A 145 -5.84 0.53 5.77
N GLY A 146 -4.86 1.22 5.18
CA GLY A 146 -3.44 0.91 5.39
C GLY A 146 -2.95 -0.42 4.78
N HIS A 147 -3.62 -0.91 3.73
CA HIS A 147 -3.38 -2.21 3.10
C HIS A 147 -2.32 -2.19 1.97
N SER A 148 -1.79 -1.02 1.61
CA SER A 148 -0.77 -0.90 0.57
C SER A 148 0.57 -1.49 1.07
N PRO A 149 1.11 -2.56 0.45
CA PRO A 149 2.42 -3.10 0.81
C PRO A 149 3.57 -2.21 0.29
N SER A 150 3.29 -1.27 -0.62
CA SER A 150 4.27 -0.33 -1.16
C SER A 150 4.49 0.90 -0.27
N GLY A 151 3.72 1.04 0.82
CA GLY A 151 3.84 2.15 1.75
C GLY A 151 3.13 3.43 1.30
N ALA A 152 2.20 3.36 0.33
CA ALA A 152 1.50 4.56 -0.16
C ALA A 152 0.71 5.32 0.93
N SER A 153 0.32 4.63 2.00
CA SER A 153 -0.35 5.20 3.17
C SER A 153 0.60 5.49 4.34
N SER A 154 1.89 5.67 4.07
CA SER A 154 2.93 5.91 5.08
C SER A 154 3.96 6.89 4.53
N ILE A 155 4.61 7.66 5.40
CA ILE A 155 5.64 8.60 5.00
C ILE A 155 6.70 8.73 6.09
N GLU A 156 7.96 8.80 5.69
CA GLU A 156 9.09 9.02 6.61
C GLU A 156 9.23 10.51 6.87
N GLY A 157 9.27 10.93 8.14
CA GLY A 157 9.43 12.33 8.55
C GLY A 157 8.30 13.29 8.15
N GLY A 158 7.21 12.77 7.57
CA GLY A 158 6.06 13.55 7.10
C GLY A 158 4.84 13.50 8.02
N LEU A 159 3.71 13.97 7.53
CA LEU A 159 2.41 13.91 8.21
C LEU A 159 1.53 12.84 7.55
N VAL A 160 0.95 11.96 8.37
CA VAL A 160 -0.07 10.99 7.94
C VAL A 160 -1.44 11.51 8.34
N ILE A 161 -2.32 11.71 7.37
CA ILE A 161 -3.75 11.97 7.61
C ILE A 161 -4.45 10.60 7.69
N ASP A 162 -4.94 10.24 8.86
CA ASP A 162 -5.52 8.93 9.15
C ASP A 162 -7.05 9.04 9.34
N LEU A 163 -7.78 8.45 8.39
CA LEU A 163 -9.25 8.42 8.36
C LEU A 163 -9.83 7.25 9.17
N SER A 164 -8.97 6.34 9.63
CA SER A 164 -9.36 4.97 9.97
C SER A 164 -10.08 4.85 11.31
N ARG A 165 -9.96 5.86 12.18
CA ARG A 165 -10.46 5.80 13.57
C ARG A 165 -11.89 6.34 13.70
N TYR A 166 -12.15 7.52 13.14
CA TYR A 166 -13.41 8.24 13.35
C TYR A 166 -14.30 8.26 12.11
N LEU A 167 -13.70 8.30 10.92
CA LEU A 167 -14.40 8.28 9.64
C LEU A 167 -14.56 6.86 9.09
N ALA A 168 -14.75 5.87 9.96
CA ALA A 168 -14.92 4.46 9.59
C ALA A 168 -16.40 4.02 9.44
N GLY A 169 -17.34 4.94 9.70
CA GLY A 169 -18.76 4.63 9.80
C GLY A 169 -19.41 4.24 8.47
N VAL A 170 -20.51 3.48 8.57
CA VAL A 170 -21.42 3.19 7.46
C VAL A 170 -22.84 3.50 7.85
N ARG A 171 -23.55 4.18 6.95
CA ARG A 171 -25.00 4.34 7.00
C ARG A 171 -25.60 3.79 5.71
N VAL A 172 -26.62 2.95 5.84
CA VAL A 172 -27.36 2.38 4.70
C VAL A 172 -28.74 2.99 4.64
N ASP A 173 -29.13 3.46 3.46
CA ASP A 173 -30.49 3.85 3.10
C ASP A 173 -31.07 2.73 2.22
N PRO A 174 -31.84 1.79 2.78
CA PRO A 174 -32.33 0.63 2.05
C PRO A 174 -33.38 1.00 1.00
N ASP A 175 -34.14 2.07 1.21
CA ASP A 175 -35.19 2.51 0.29
C ASP A 175 -34.59 3.09 -0.98
N LYS A 176 -33.52 3.87 -0.86
CA LYS A 176 -32.76 4.39 -2.00
C LYS A 176 -31.69 3.43 -2.51
N GLN A 177 -31.44 2.35 -1.78
CA GLN A 177 -30.33 1.42 -2.01
C GLN A 177 -28.98 2.15 -2.06
N LEU A 178 -28.73 3.05 -1.11
CA LEU A 178 -27.48 3.80 -1.02
C LEU A 178 -26.72 3.45 0.26
N ALA A 179 -25.40 3.43 0.17
CA ALA A 179 -24.53 3.39 1.33
C ALA A 179 -23.65 4.63 1.40
N TYR A 180 -23.65 5.29 2.55
CA TYR A 180 -22.80 6.42 2.90
C TYR A 180 -21.66 5.88 3.76
N VAL A 181 -20.44 5.94 3.23
CA VAL A 181 -19.34 5.12 3.73
C VAL A 181 -18.09 5.96 3.93
N GLY A 182 -17.57 5.89 5.14
CA GLY A 182 -16.16 6.12 5.45
C GLY A 182 -15.36 4.81 5.55
N GLY A 183 -16.05 3.65 5.63
CA GLY A 183 -15.45 2.33 5.39
C GLY A 183 -16.41 1.16 5.69
N GLY A 184 -16.38 0.07 4.92
CA GLY A 184 -16.91 -1.26 5.31
C GLY A 184 -18.40 -1.55 5.20
N VAL A 185 -18.88 -1.74 3.97
CA VAL A 185 -20.31 -1.70 3.61
C VAL A 185 -21.07 -3.01 3.85
N ASP A 186 -20.43 -4.16 3.65
CA ASP A 186 -21.17 -5.41 3.42
C ASP A 186 -21.95 -5.91 4.63
N LYS A 187 -21.39 -5.82 5.85
CA LYS A 187 -22.09 -6.26 7.06
C LYS A 187 -23.34 -5.44 7.34
N ALA A 188 -23.29 -4.14 7.06
CA ALA A 188 -24.45 -3.26 7.23
C ALA A 188 -25.47 -3.46 6.11
N ALA A 189 -25.04 -3.54 4.85
CA ALA A 189 -25.92 -3.68 3.70
C ALA A 189 -26.65 -5.04 3.68
N ILE A 190 -25.97 -6.13 4.05
CA ILE A 190 -26.57 -7.48 3.99
C ILE A 190 -27.70 -7.68 5.00
N ALA A 191 -27.74 -6.89 6.07
CA ALA A 191 -28.86 -6.85 7.01
C ALA A 191 -30.17 -6.44 6.31
N HIS A 192 -30.07 -5.64 5.25
CA HIS A 192 -31.18 -5.20 4.41
C HIS A 192 -31.31 -5.99 3.09
N GLY A 193 -30.56 -7.09 2.93
CA GLY A 193 -30.56 -7.86 1.68
C GLY A 193 -29.89 -7.14 0.52
N LEU A 194 -28.92 -6.27 0.81
CA LEU A 194 -28.18 -5.45 -0.16
C LEU A 194 -26.68 -5.72 -0.08
N ALA A 195 -25.94 -5.44 -1.15
CA ALA A 195 -24.48 -5.42 -1.15
C ALA A 195 -23.94 -4.37 -2.13
N SER A 196 -22.71 -3.92 -1.89
CA SER A 196 -21.95 -3.10 -2.84
C SER A 196 -20.95 -3.98 -3.58
N VAL A 197 -20.55 -3.56 -4.78
CA VAL A 197 -19.31 -4.08 -5.38
C VAL A 197 -18.14 -3.68 -4.48
N ALA A 198 -17.25 -4.64 -4.19
CA ALA A 198 -16.06 -4.46 -3.36
C ALA A 198 -14.96 -5.46 -3.76
N GLY A 199 -13.79 -5.38 -3.13
CA GLY A 199 -12.68 -6.32 -3.30
C GLY A 199 -12.98 -7.71 -2.73
N THR A 200 -12.11 -8.68 -3.02
CA THR A 200 -12.29 -10.09 -2.64
C THR A 200 -11.87 -10.44 -1.21
N VAL A 201 -11.10 -9.57 -0.54
CA VAL A 201 -10.53 -9.79 0.80
C VAL A 201 -11.15 -8.81 1.80
N ASP A 202 -11.60 -9.32 2.96
CA ASP A 202 -12.30 -8.53 4.00
C ASP A 202 -11.39 -8.21 5.20
N HIS A 203 -10.21 -7.62 4.94
CA HIS A 203 -9.35 -7.08 5.99
C HIS A 203 -9.66 -5.61 6.20
N ALA A 204 -10.57 -5.39 7.14
CA ALA A 204 -11.10 -4.12 7.59
C ALA A 204 -11.96 -3.38 6.56
N ALA A 205 -13.15 -3.02 7.03
CA ALA A 205 -14.03 -1.98 6.52
C ALA A 205 -13.31 -0.82 5.78
N LEU A 206 -12.17 -0.41 6.32
CA LEU A 206 -11.38 0.75 5.93
C LEU A 206 -10.55 0.57 4.65
N CYS A 207 -10.32 -0.67 4.19
CA CYS A 207 -9.58 -0.95 2.94
C CYS A 207 -10.31 -0.45 1.67
N ARG A 208 -11.62 -0.17 1.79
CA ARG A 208 -12.51 0.13 0.66
C ARG A 208 -12.35 1.54 0.09
N ILE A 209 -12.04 2.54 0.90
CA ILE A 209 -11.78 3.93 0.43
C ILE A 209 -10.63 3.94 -0.57
N SER A 210 -9.51 3.32 -0.20
CA SER A 210 -8.32 3.24 -1.05
C SER A 210 -8.56 2.40 -2.31
N LEU A 211 -9.34 1.32 -2.20
CA LEU A 211 -9.68 0.47 -3.35
C LEU A 211 -10.50 1.24 -4.39
N LEU A 212 -11.50 1.99 -3.96
CA LEU A 212 -12.41 2.72 -4.83
C LEU A 212 -11.66 3.76 -5.66
N LEU A 213 -10.80 4.56 -5.06
CA LEU A 213 -10.10 5.64 -5.78
C LEU A 213 -9.22 5.12 -6.93
N GLY A 214 -8.73 3.88 -6.83
CA GLY A 214 -7.98 3.23 -7.92
C GLY A 214 -8.82 2.44 -8.92
N GLY A 215 -10.14 2.31 -8.72
CA GLY A 215 -11.05 1.53 -9.56
C GLY A 215 -11.85 0.50 -8.77
N GLY A 216 -11.20 -0.57 -8.36
CA GLY A 216 -11.80 -1.65 -7.56
C GLY A 216 -12.56 -2.67 -8.40
N TYR A 217 -12.27 -3.95 -8.19
CA TYR A 217 -13.04 -5.08 -8.71
C TYR A 217 -13.12 -6.20 -7.68
N GLY A 218 -14.12 -7.06 -7.83
CA GLY A 218 -14.29 -8.27 -7.03
C GLY A 218 -15.51 -9.08 -7.48
N TYR A 219 -16.09 -9.87 -6.56
CA TYR A 219 -17.06 -10.90 -6.90
C TYR A 219 -18.32 -10.42 -7.64
N LEU A 220 -18.76 -9.19 -7.38
CA LEU A 220 -19.95 -8.61 -8.00
C LEU A 220 -19.65 -7.80 -9.28
N THR A 221 -18.38 -7.72 -9.70
CA THR A 221 -17.97 -6.91 -10.86
C THR A 221 -18.59 -7.39 -12.16
N GLY A 222 -18.78 -8.71 -12.31
CA GLY A 222 -19.40 -9.27 -13.51
C GLY A 222 -20.85 -8.86 -13.73
N GLN A 223 -21.57 -8.49 -12.68
CA GLN A 223 -22.97 -8.09 -12.75
C GLN A 223 -23.15 -6.57 -12.73
N HIS A 224 -22.31 -5.86 -11.98
CA HIS A 224 -22.52 -4.45 -11.64
C HIS A 224 -21.38 -3.51 -12.05
N GLY A 225 -20.32 -4.01 -12.70
CA GLY A 225 -19.17 -3.20 -13.10
C GLY A 225 -18.15 -2.99 -11.97
N LEU A 226 -17.23 -2.05 -12.13
CA LEU A 226 -16.21 -1.75 -11.12
C LEU A 226 -16.83 -1.05 -9.90
N VAL A 227 -16.06 -0.97 -8.80
CA VAL A 227 -16.52 -0.22 -7.62
C VAL A 227 -16.77 1.25 -7.99
N ILE A 228 -15.90 1.85 -8.81
CA ILE A 228 -16.06 3.23 -9.32
C ILE A 228 -17.29 3.43 -10.22
N ASP A 229 -17.82 2.38 -10.84
CA ASP A 229 -19.02 2.50 -11.68
C ASP A 229 -20.29 2.58 -10.82
N ASN A 230 -20.17 2.22 -9.54
CA ASN A 230 -21.24 2.26 -8.53
C ASN A 230 -21.08 3.44 -7.56
N LEU A 231 -20.09 4.31 -7.79
CA LEU A 231 -19.99 5.57 -7.08
C LEU A 231 -21.14 6.49 -7.53
N VAL A 232 -21.77 7.17 -6.58
CA VAL A 232 -22.81 8.17 -6.83
C VAL A 232 -22.27 9.56 -6.51
N GLN A 233 -21.58 9.69 -5.37
CA GLN A 233 -21.03 10.95 -4.88
C GLN A 233 -19.83 10.70 -3.98
N ALA A 234 -18.89 11.63 -3.93
CA ALA A 234 -17.82 11.65 -2.93
C ALA A 234 -17.67 13.06 -2.34
N THR A 235 -17.27 13.12 -1.08
CA THR A 235 -16.84 14.36 -0.42
C THR A 235 -15.32 14.34 -0.35
N VAL A 236 -14.66 15.34 -0.94
CA VAL A 236 -13.20 15.41 -1.08
C VAL A 236 -12.71 16.75 -0.56
N VAL A 237 -11.79 16.72 0.40
CA VAL A 237 -11.05 17.90 0.84
C VAL A 237 -9.81 18.06 -0.03
N ILE A 238 -9.75 19.13 -0.80
CA ILE A 238 -8.65 19.38 -1.74
C ILE A 238 -7.50 20.15 -1.08
N ALA A 239 -6.42 20.40 -1.82
CA ALA A 239 -5.17 20.93 -1.28
C ALA A 239 -5.26 22.35 -0.65
N ASP A 240 -6.25 23.15 -1.02
CA ASP A 240 -6.50 24.46 -0.38
C ASP A 240 -7.30 24.33 0.93
N GLY A 241 -7.76 23.11 1.26
CA GLY A 241 -8.53 22.77 2.43
C GLY A 241 -10.04 22.94 2.27
N SER A 242 -10.55 23.28 1.09
CA SER A 242 -11.99 23.30 0.81
C SER A 242 -12.54 21.88 0.64
N ALA A 243 -13.74 21.64 1.19
CA ALA A 243 -14.46 20.39 1.03
C ALA A 243 -15.42 20.51 -0.17
N LEU A 244 -15.19 19.70 -1.20
CA LEU A 244 -15.98 19.68 -2.42
C LEU A 244 -16.83 18.41 -2.51
N THR A 245 -18.04 18.57 -3.00
CA THR A 245 -18.90 17.46 -3.39
C THR A 245 -18.64 17.13 -4.86
N ALA A 246 -18.22 15.90 -5.13
CA ALA A 246 -17.96 15.39 -6.48
C ALA A 246 -19.03 14.38 -6.88
N ASN A 247 -19.87 14.74 -7.84
CA ASN A 247 -20.89 13.87 -8.45
C ASN A 247 -21.09 14.22 -9.93
N ALA A 248 -22.11 13.65 -10.58
CA ALA A 248 -22.37 13.90 -12.00
C ALA A 248 -22.79 15.35 -12.34
N THR A 249 -23.28 16.10 -11.36
CA THR A 249 -23.83 17.46 -11.53
C THR A 249 -23.00 18.55 -10.86
N GLU A 250 -22.15 18.20 -9.91
CA GLU A 250 -21.33 19.10 -9.10
C GLU A 250 -19.88 18.60 -9.11
N ASN A 251 -18.93 19.47 -9.50
CA ASN A 251 -17.52 19.11 -9.74
C ASN A 251 -17.33 17.82 -10.57
N PRO A 252 -17.92 17.73 -11.78
CA PRO A 252 -17.94 16.50 -12.58
C PRO A 252 -16.56 16.07 -13.09
N ASP A 253 -15.63 17.02 -13.20
CA ASP A 253 -14.22 16.82 -13.51
C ASP A 253 -13.48 16.12 -12.36
N LEU A 254 -13.66 16.59 -11.12
CA LEU A 254 -13.15 15.91 -9.93
C LEU A 254 -13.78 14.52 -9.78
N TYR A 255 -15.09 14.41 -10.04
CA TYR A 255 -15.81 13.15 -10.03
C TYR A 255 -15.28 12.14 -11.06
N TRP A 256 -14.88 12.61 -12.24
CA TRP A 256 -14.18 11.79 -13.23
C TRP A 256 -12.80 11.35 -12.75
N ALA A 257 -12.04 12.28 -12.17
CA ALA A 257 -10.64 12.09 -11.79
C ALA A 257 -10.47 11.07 -10.63
N ILE A 258 -11.32 11.15 -9.61
CA ILE A 258 -11.26 10.23 -8.46
C ILE A 258 -11.70 8.79 -8.80
N ARG A 259 -12.36 8.59 -9.95
CA ARG A 259 -12.79 7.26 -10.43
C ARG A 259 -11.69 6.56 -11.22
N GLY A 260 -10.56 6.32 -10.56
CA GLY A 260 -9.39 5.61 -11.12
C GLY A 260 -8.05 6.31 -10.89
N GLY A 261 -8.06 7.60 -10.54
CA GLY A 261 -6.86 8.40 -10.34
C GLY A 261 -6.26 8.38 -8.93
N GLY A 262 -6.75 7.54 -8.04
CA GLY A 262 -6.22 7.40 -6.68
C GLY A 262 -6.46 8.64 -5.81
N SER A 263 -5.63 8.82 -4.78
CA SER A 263 -5.72 9.93 -3.82
C SER A 263 -4.95 11.19 -4.27
N ASN A 264 -4.74 11.38 -5.58
CA ASN A 264 -3.94 12.50 -6.10
C ASN A 264 -4.62 13.86 -5.99
N PHE A 265 -5.95 13.88 -5.89
CA PHE A 265 -6.76 15.10 -5.98
C PHE A 265 -7.22 15.64 -4.63
N GLY A 266 -6.96 14.92 -3.54
CA GLY A 266 -7.37 15.31 -2.20
C GLY A 266 -7.66 14.13 -1.28
N VAL A 267 -8.17 14.44 -0.10
CA VAL A 267 -8.57 13.49 0.93
C VAL A 267 -10.07 13.25 0.83
N ALA A 268 -10.47 12.07 0.34
CA ALA A 268 -11.87 11.69 0.30
C ALA A 268 -12.34 11.19 1.67
N THR A 269 -13.31 11.88 2.26
CA THR A 269 -13.79 11.62 3.63
C THR A 269 -15.10 10.84 3.67
N GLU A 270 -15.90 10.89 2.60
CA GLU A 270 -17.15 10.12 2.46
C GLU A 270 -17.35 9.70 1.00
N PHE A 271 -17.87 8.49 0.80
CA PHE A 271 -18.40 8.04 -0.48
C PHE A 271 -19.86 7.63 -0.34
N VAL A 272 -20.64 7.88 -1.38
CA VAL A 272 -22.01 7.39 -1.54
C VAL A 272 -22.00 6.35 -2.65
N LEU A 273 -22.33 5.11 -2.31
CA LEU A 273 -22.31 3.96 -3.21
C LEU A 273 -23.72 3.46 -3.50
N GLN A 274 -23.94 3.08 -4.75
CA GLN A 274 -25.11 2.33 -5.17
C GLN A 274 -25.00 0.89 -4.66
N LEU A 275 -26.04 0.46 -3.95
CA LEU A 275 -26.21 -0.92 -3.50
C LEU A 275 -27.10 -1.69 -4.47
N HIS A 276 -26.92 -3.01 -4.45
CA HIS A 276 -27.66 -3.96 -5.27
C HIS A 276 -28.29 -5.05 -4.40
N PRO A 277 -29.48 -5.57 -4.78
CA PRO A 277 -30.07 -6.73 -4.12
C PRO A 277 -29.10 -7.92 -4.07
N GLN A 278 -28.89 -8.46 -2.88
CA GLN A 278 -27.96 -9.55 -2.66
C GLN A 278 -28.50 -10.60 -1.69
N ARG A 279 -28.37 -11.86 -2.10
CA ARG A 279 -28.73 -13.02 -1.27
C ARG A 279 -27.75 -13.21 -0.13
N ARG A 280 -28.26 -13.68 1.03
CA ARG A 280 -27.44 -13.92 2.24
C ARG A 280 -26.42 -15.05 2.09
N ARG A 281 -26.71 -16.03 1.24
CA ARG A 281 -25.85 -17.20 1.00
C ARG A 281 -25.55 -17.31 -0.47
N VAL A 282 -24.27 -17.46 -0.81
CA VAL A 282 -23.74 -17.64 -2.17
C VAL A 282 -22.91 -18.92 -2.19
N PHE A 283 -22.68 -19.47 -3.38
CA PHE A 283 -21.72 -20.55 -3.53
C PHE A 283 -20.32 -19.96 -3.67
N ALA A 284 -19.46 -20.23 -2.70
CA ALA A 284 -18.06 -19.83 -2.74
C ALA A 284 -17.21 -20.84 -2.00
N GLY A 285 -15.99 -21.08 -2.47
CA GLY A 285 -15.09 -22.02 -1.83
C GLY A 285 -13.69 -22.00 -2.41
N LEU A 286 -12.74 -22.36 -1.56
CA LEU A 286 -11.39 -22.71 -1.96
C LEU A 286 -11.36 -24.20 -2.34
N SER A 287 -10.49 -24.58 -3.26
CA SER A 287 -10.27 -25.96 -3.69
C SER A 287 -8.80 -26.14 -4.08
N ILE A 288 -8.16 -27.19 -3.56
CA ILE A 288 -6.73 -27.47 -3.80
C ILE A 288 -6.62 -28.68 -4.72
N PHE A 289 -5.81 -28.55 -5.77
CA PHE A 289 -5.60 -29.56 -6.80
C PHE A 289 -4.10 -29.89 -6.92
N PRO A 290 -3.76 -31.14 -7.27
CA PRO A 290 -2.38 -31.51 -7.56
C PRO A 290 -1.90 -30.88 -8.88
N PRO A 291 -0.59 -30.65 -9.06
CA PRO A 291 -0.03 -30.14 -10.31
C PRO A 291 -0.37 -30.99 -11.55
N THR A 292 -0.62 -32.29 -11.36
CA THR A 292 -0.91 -33.25 -12.44
C THR A 292 -2.16 -32.92 -13.25
N VAL A 293 -3.08 -32.08 -12.71
CA VAL A 293 -4.28 -31.66 -13.44
C VAL A 293 -4.15 -30.26 -14.07
N LEU A 294 -3.00 -29.60 -13.95
CA LEU A 294 -2.81 -28.21 -14.39
C LEU A 294 -3.13 -28.01 -15.88
N ALA A 295 -2.55 -28.84 -16.74
CA ALA A 295 -2.77 -28.76 -18.19
C ALA A 295 -4.26 -28.85 -18.53
N LYS A 296 -4.95 -29.89 -18.03
CA LYS A 296 -6.38 -30.10 -18.27
C LYS A 296 -7.25 -28.98 -17.67
N MET A 297 -6.89 -28.48 -16.50
CA MET A 297 -7.58 -27.36 -15.86
C MET A 297 -7.47 -26.09 -16.70
N ASN A 298 -6.29 -25.79 -17.24
CA ASN A 298 -6.08 -24.61 -18.06
C ASN A 298 -6.82 -24.70 -19.40
N GLU A 299 -6.94 -25.89 -20.01
CA GLU A 299 -7.81 -26.10 -21.18
C GLU A 299 -9.27 -25.73 -20.87
N ILE A 300 -9.80 -26.20 -19.73
CA ILE A 300 -11.17 -25.89 -19.29
C ILE A 300 -11.35 -24.39 -19.05
N LEU A 301 -10.38 -23.75 -18.37
CA LEU A 301 -10.42 -22.32 -18.09
C LEU A 301 -10.28 -21.48 -19.38
N ALA A 302 -9.47 -21.92 -20.34
CA ALA A 302 -9.33 -21.26 -21.64
C ALA A 302 -10.63 -21.35 -22.45
N GLU A 303 -11.23 -22.54 -22.56
CA GLU A 303 -12.52 -22.72 -23.24
C GLU A 303 -13.63 -21.90 -22.56
N TRP A 304 -13.65 -21.86 -21.23
CA TRP A 304 -14.59 -21.04 -20.47
C TRP A 304 -14.37 -19.54 -20.70
N TRP A 305 -13.12 -19.08 -20.76
CA TRP A 305 -12.78 -17.68 -21.02
C TRP A 305 -13.17 -17.26 -22.45
N GLU A 306 -12.88 -18.10 -23.45
CA GLU A 306 -13.23 -17.87 -24.85
C GLU A 306 -14.74 -17.79 -25.08
N LYS A 307 -15.52 -18.66 -24.43
CA LYS A 307 -16.99 -18.61 -24.47
C LYS A 307 -17.58 -17.33 -23.86
N GLY A 308 -16.80 -16.62 -23.05
CA GLY A 308 -17.23 -15.41 -22.36
C GLY A 308 -17.94 -15.72 -21.05
N PRO A 309 -17.36 -15.33 -19.90
CA PRO A 309 -17.98 -15.51 -18.59
C PRO A 309 -19.37 -14.86 -18.47
N GLY A 310 -20.31 -15.53 -17.80
CA GLY A 310 -21.73 -15.16 -17.70
C GLY A 310 -22.05 -14.00 -16.75
N GLY A 311 -21.08 -13.58 -15.93
CA GLY A 311 -21.18 -12.41 -15.06
C GLY A 311 -21.47 -12.71 -13.59
N LYS A 312 -21.94 -13.91 -13.25
CA LYS A 312 -22.24 -14.33 -11.86
C LYS A 312 -21.12 -15.12 -11.22
N GLU A 313 -20.19 -15.61 -12.03
CA GLU A 313 -19.06 -16.39 -11.61
C GLU A 313 -17.78 -15.56 -11.44
N THR A 314 -16.85 -16.05 -10.65
CA THR A 314 -15.47 -15.55 -10.58
C THR A 314 -14.57 -16.73 -10.23
N ILE A 315 -13.42 -16.81 -10.88
CA ILE A 315 -12.41 -17.84 -10.59
C ILE A 315 -11.09 -17.12 -10.28
N LEU A 316 -10.47 -17.44 -9.15
CA LEU A 316 -9.07 -17.09 -8.89
C LEU A 316 -8.25 -18.36 -8.92
N GLN A 317 -7.27 -18.46 -9.80
CA GLN A 317 -6.34 -19.58 -9.85
C GLN A 317 -5.00 -19.14 -9.32
N ALA A 318 -4.54 -19.73 -8.23
CA ALA A 318 -3.22 -19.50 -7.68
C ALA A 318 -2.34 -20.74 -7.85
N LEU A 319 -1.20 -20.57 -8.51
CA LEU A 319 -0.10 -21.52 -8.56
C LEU A 319 0.81 -21.22 -7.36
N THR A 320 1.02 -22.20 -6.47
CA THR A 320 1.68 -21.99 -5.18
C THR A 320 2.25 -23.31 -4.64
N LYS A 321 2.85 -23.26 -3.44
CA LYS A 321 3.09 -24.44 -2.60
C LYS A 321 1.97 -24.60 -1.57
N GLY A 322 1.54 -25.84 -1.34
CA GLY A 322 0.58 -26.22 -0.32
C GLY A 322 1.18 -26.23 1.09
N PRO A 323 0.38 -26.48 2.13
CA PRO A 323 0.85 -26.57 3.52
C PRO A 323 1.88 -27.69 3.75
N ASP A 324 1.89 -28.71 2.91
CA ASP A 324 2.88 -29.80 2.90
C ASP A 324 4.19 -29.43 2.22
N GLY A 325 4.33 -28.19 1.75
CA GLY A 325 5.50 -27.69 1.05
C GLY A 325 5.66 -28.24 -0.36
N LYS A 326 4.60 -28.80 -0.98
CA LYS A 326 4.65 -29.27 -2.37
C LYS A 326 3.93 -28.31 -3.31
N PRO A 327 4.34 -28.20 -4.59
CA PRO A 327 3.59 -27.45 -5.58
C PRO A 327 2.13 -27.91 -5.67
N CYS A 328 1.21 -26.96 -5.75
CA CYS A 328 -0.22 -27.20 -5.90
C CYS A 328 -0.91 -26.06 -6.64
N ILE A 329 -2.16 -26.30 -7.02
CA ILE A 329 -3.04 -25.31 -7.63
C ILE A 329 -4.17 -25.04 -6.65
N VAL A 330 -4.43 -23.78 -6.38
CA VAL A 330 -5.54 -23.34 -5.52
C VAL A 330 -6.55 -22.59 -6.38
N LEU A 331 -7.79 -23.08 -6.44
CA LEU A 331 -8.90 -22.36 -7.03
C LEU A 331 -9.77 -21.75 -5.95
N VAL A 332 -10.08 -20.46 -6.09
CA VAL A 332 -11.21 -19.81 -5.41
C VAL A 332 -12.34 -19.71 -6.42
N LEU A 333 -13.40 -20.46 -6.17
CA LEU A 333 -14.60 -20.47 -6.99
C LEU A 333 -15.68 -19.62 -6.32
N PHE A 334 -16.33 -18.76 -7.09
CA PHE A 334 -17.46 -17.98 -6.65
C PHE A 334 -18.58 -18.05 -7.68
N TRP A 335 -19.81 -18.22 -7.20
CA TRP A 335 -21.04 -18.11 -7.97
C TRP A 335 -22.10 -17.36 -7.17
N ASN A 336 -22.60 -16.26 -7.73
CA ASN A 336 -23.70 -15.50 -7.12
C ASN A 336 -25.06 -16.19 -7.36
N GLY A 337 -25.25 -17.30 -6.66
CA GLY A 337 -26.45 -18.13 -6.74
C GLY A 337 -26.50 -19.20 -5.66
N SER A 338 -27.32 -20.21 -5.91
CA SER A 338 -27.47 -21.38 -5.03
C SER A 338 -26.25 -22.31 -5.14
N GLU A 339 -26.13 -23.23 -4.18
CA GLU A 339 -25.07 -24.24 -4.21
C GLU A 339 -25.25 -25.19 -5.39
N GLU A 340 -26.49 -25.58 -5.68
CA GLU A 340 -26.84 -26.46 -6.79
C GLU A 340 -26.42 -25.88 -8.13
N GLU A 341 -26.75 -24.59 -8.38
CA GLU A 341 -26.32 -23.88 -9.58
C GLU A 341 -24.81 -23.73 -9.65
N GLY A 342 -24.15 -23.43 -8.52
CA GLY A 342 -22.69 -23.29 -8.46
C GLY A 342 -21.96 -24.60 -8.76
N ARG A 343 -22.44 -25.72 -8.20
CA ARG A 343 -21.90 -27.05 -8.47
C ARG A 343 -22.07 -27.45 -9.93
N ALA A 344 -23.24 -27.21 -10.51
CA ALA A 344 -23.48 -27.45 -11.93
C ALA A 344 -22.59 -26.56 -12.82
N ARG A 345 -22.35 -25.30 -12.41
CA ARG A 345 -21.54 -24.37 -13.20
C ARG A 345 -20.07 -24.76 -13.26
N PHE A 346 -19.52 -25.34 -12.18
CA PHE A 346 -18.11 -25.73 -12.07
C PHE A 346 -17.89 -27.24 -12.13
N GLU A 347 -18.87 -28.01 -12.63
CA GLU A 347 -18.85 -29.48 -12.69
C GLU A 347 -17.55 -30.03 -13.29
N GLN A 348 -17.14 -29.50 -14.45
CA GLN A 348 -15.92 -29.91 -15.15
C GLN A 348 -14.64 -29.74 -14.31
N LEU A 349 -14.61 -28.77 -13.39
CA LEU A 349 -13.48 -28.57 -12.48
C LEU A 349 -13.52 -29.55 -11.30
N PHE A 350 -14.72 -29.91 -10.82
CA PHE A 350 -14.88 -30.90 -9.76
C PHE A 350 -14.60 -32.33 -10.24
N ASP A 351 -14.87 -32.64 -11.50
CA ASP A 351 -14.53 -33.93 -12.11
C ASP A 351 -13.02 -34.19 -12.14
N LEU A 352 -12.18 -33.14 -12.09
CA LEU A 352 -10.72 -33.30 -12.02
C LEU A 352 -10.27 -33.88 -10.68
N VAL A 353 -10.93 -33.50 -9.57
CA VAL A 353 -10.64 -34.01 -8.22
C VAL A 353 -11.94 -34.02 -7.40
N PRO A 354 -12.55 -35.20 -7.16
CA PRO A 354 -13.87 -35.35 -6.51
C PRO A 354 -13.96 -34.83 -5.07
N ASN A 355 -12.82 -34.65 -4.39
CA ASN A 355 -12.74 -34.30 -2.96
C ASN A 355 -11.92 -33.02 -2.73
N ALA A 356 -12.21 -31.95 -3.46
CA ALA A 356 -11.63 -30.66 -3.16
C ALA A 356 -12.02 -30.21 -1.73
N ILE A 357 -11.03 -29.85 -0.91
CA ILE A 357 -11.26 -29.37 0.47
C ILE A 357 -12.02 -28.05 0.40
N HIS A 358 -13.27 -28.05 0.85
CA HIS A 358 -14.12 -26.86 0.87
C HIS A 358 -14.08 -26.15 2.22
N MET A 359 -14.00 -24.82 2.16
CA MET A 359 -14.11 -23.85 3.26
C MET A 359 -12.84 -23.60 4.09
N LEU A 360 -11.92 -22.83 3.51
CA LEU A 360 -11.07 -21.92 4.28
C LEU A 360 -11.47 -20.48 3.91
N LYS A 361 -11.49 -19.57 4.89
CA LYS A 361 -11.74 -18.15 4.58
C LYS A 361 -10.51 -17.65 3.84
N GLN A 362 -10.69 -17.06 2.66
CA GLN A 362 -9.60 -16.42 1.90
C GLN A 362 -8.76 -15.48 2.79
N ASN A 363 -9.40 -14.87 3.79
CA ASN A 363 -8.74 -13.97 4.73
C ASN A 363 -7.62 -14.64 5.56
N ASP A 364 -7.71 -15.94 5.82
CA ASP A 364 -6.77 -16.66 6.69
C ASP A 364 -5.39 -16.82 6.03
N TYR A 365 -5.30 -16.67 4.70
CA TYR A 365 -4.05 -16.72 3.93
C TYR A 365 -3.31 -15.37 3.84
N VAL A 366 -3.94 -14.28 4.27
CA VAL A 366 -3.46 -12.90 4.11
C VAL A 366 -3.27 -12.26 5.50
N ALA A 367 -2.60 -12.98 6.40
CA ALA A 367 -2.48 -12.60 7.80
C ALA A 367 -1.79 -11.23 8.01
N PRO A 368 -2.35 -10.31 8.82
CA PRO A 368 -1.68 -9.06 9.14
C PRO A 368 -0.27 -9.28 9.73
N ARG A 369 0.60 -8.27 9.60
CA ARG A 369 1.93 -8.23 10.24
C ARG A 369 2.97 -9.20 9.67
N SER A 370 2.77 -9.68 8.45
CA SER A 370 3.87 -10.22 7.62
C SER A 370 4.43 -9.14 6.70
N ASN A 371 5.55 -9.43 6.05
CA ASN A 371 6.02 -8.61 4.94
C ASN A 371 5.35 -9.08 3.64
N TYR A 372 5.01 -8.13 2.78
CA TYR A 372 4.29 -8.39 1.54
C TYR A 372 4.87 -7.62 0.37
N TYR A 373 4.85 -8.26 -0.80
CA TYR A 373 5.14 -7.64 -2.07
C TYR A 373 4.16 -8.16 -3.11
N MET A 374 3.61 -7.25 -3.90
CA MET A 374 2.71 -7.58 -4.99
C MET A 374 3.27 -6.96 -6.26
N LYS A 375 3.30 -7.75 -7.34
CA LYS A 375 3.60 -7.26 -8.67
C LYS A 375 2.55 -7.80 -9.64
N TYR A 376 2.10 -6.96 -10.54
CA TYR A 376 0.93 -7.23 -11.36
C TYR A 376 1.23 -6.95 -12.83
N ALA A 377 0.62 -7.74 -13.71
CA ALA A 377 0.53 -7.46 -15.13
C ALA A 377 -0.84 -7.88 -15.67
N PHE A 378 -1.23 -7.26 -16.76
CA PHE A 378 -2.31 -7.77 -17.58
C PHE A 378 -1.80 -8.74 -18.64
N VAL A 379 -2.57 -9.79 -18.93
CA VAL A 379 -2.35 -10.69 -20.08
C VAL A 379 -3.64 -10.78 -20.92
N SER A 380 -3.55 -11.23 -22.17
CA SER A 380 -4.70 -11.33 -23.08
C SER A 380 -5.71 -12.42 -22.68
N GLY A 381 -5.25 -13.45 -21.96
CA GLY A 381 -6.10 -14.55 -21.51
C GLY A 381 -5.33 -15.56 -20.66
N PRO A 382 -5.93 -16.70 -20.32
CA PRO A 382 -5.21 -17.82 -19.71
C PRO A 382 -4.01 -18.23 -20.56
N GLN A 383 -2.90 -18.56 -19.89
CA GLN A 383 -1.60 -18.83 -20.52
C GLN A 383 -1.20 -20.30 -20.26
N PRO A 384 -1.88 -21.27 -20.90
CA PRO A 384 -1.63 -22.70 -20.65
C PRO A 384 -0.18 -23.10 -20.95
N ASP A 385 0.42 -22.52 -21.99
CA ASP A 385 1.75 -22.89 -22.50
C ASP A 385 2.89 -22.65 -21.52
N VAL A 386 2.74 -21.68 -20.61
CA VAL A 386 3.77 -21.30 -19.63
C VAL A 386 3.36 -21.61 -18.19
N ALA A 387 2.18 -22.18 -17.96
CA ALA A 387 1.68 -22.39 -16.60
C ALA A 387 2.51 -23.41 -15.80
N GLU A 388 2.98 -24.49 -16.46
CA GLU A 388 3.87 -25.48 -15.84
C GLU A 388 5.25 -24.89 -15.53
N ASP A 389 5.81 -24.11 -16.46
CA ASP A 389 7.08 -23.39 -16.26
C ASP A 389 6.98 -22.39 -15.11
N ILE A 390 5.87 -21.65 -15.01
CA ILE A 390 5.60 -20.73 -13.90
C ILE A 390 5.57 -21.49 -12.57
N LEU A 391 4.85 -22.62 -12.49
CA LEU A 391 4.76 -23.40 -11.25
C LEU A 391 6.12 -23.97 -10.84
N SER A 392 6.89 -24.52 -11.80
CA SER A 392 8.23 -25.07 -11.56
C SER A 392 9.24 -24.00 -11.14
N HIS A 393 9.24 -22.84 -11.82
CA HIS A 393 10.13 -21.74 -11.48
C HIS A 393 9.77 -21.10 -10.13
N LEU A 394 8.46 -21.01 -9.83
CA LEU A 394 7.98 -20.53 -8.53
C LEU A 394 8.48 -21.42 -7.39
N ASP A 395 8.41 -22.74 -7.54
CA ASP A 395 8.91 -23.70 -6.55
C ASP A 395 10.40 -23.46 -6.26
N THR A 396 11.20 -23.36 -7.33
CA THR A 396 12.63 -23.07 -7.27
C THR A 396 12.93 -21.75 -6.54
N LEU A 397 12.21 -20.68 -6.88
CA LEU A 397 12.39 -19.36 -6.28
C LEU A 397 11.98 -19.32 -4.81
N THR A 398 10.89 -19.99 -4.45
CA THR A 398 10.44 -20.10 -3.07
C THR A 398 11.48 -20.80 -2.19
N GLU A 399 12.08 -21.90 -2.67
CA GLU A 399 13.11 -22.63 -1.92
C GLU A 399 14.40 -21.83 -1.81
N LYS A 400 14.89 -21.31 -2.94
CA LYS A 400 16.15 -20.55 -3.01
C LYS A 400 16.16 -19.35 -2.07
N ASN A 401 15.05 -18.60 -2.04
CA ASN A 401 14.98 -17.31 -1.34
C ASN A 401 14.24 -17.39 0.00
N LYS A 402 13.74 -18.58 0.39
CA LYS A 402 12.90 -18.79 1.58
C LYS A 402 11.71 -17.83 1.61
N LEU A 403 10.96 -17.78 0.51
CA LEU A 403 9.81 -16.90 0.28
C LEU A 403 8.53 -17.71 0.12
N ARG A 404 7.40 -17.19 0.57
CA ARG A 404 6.08 -17.74 0.19
C ARG A 404 5.57 -16.98 -1.02
N MET A 405 5.40 -17.66 -2.14
CA MET A 405 5.03 -17.05 -3.42
C MET A 405 3.74 -17.69 -3.96
N MET A 406 2.89 -16.87 -4.57
CA MET A 406 1.74 -17.29 -5.35
C MET A 406 1.74 -16.55 -6.68
N PHE A 407 1.56 -17.27 -7.77
CA PHE A 407 1.22 -16.67 -9.07
C PHE A 407 -0.28 -16.81 -9.28
N ILE A 408 -0.99 -15.70 -9.41
CA ILE A 408 -2.45 -15.66 -9.42
C ILE A 408 -2.94 -15.18 -10.78
N TYR A 409 -3.82 -15.96 -11.40
CA TYR A 409 -4.69 -15.55 -12.49
C TYR A 409 -6.06 -15.18 -11.91
N GLU A 410 -6.49 -13.96 -12.18
CA GLU A 410 -7.75 -13.39 -11.69
C GLU A 410 -8.78 -13.36 -12.82
N PHE A 411 -9.59 -14.42 -12.91
CA PHE A 411 -10.64 -14.57 -13.93
C PHE A 411 -11.94 -13.89 -13.48
N PHE A 412 -11.98 -12.57 -13.62
CA PHE A 412 -13.19 -11.78 -13.40
C PHE A 412 -13.98 -11.59 -14.70
N PRO A 413 -15.32 -11.73 -14.69
CA PRO A 413 -16.14 -11.30 -15.81
C PRO A 413 -16.07 -9.77 -15.92
N ILE A 414 -15.37 -9.25 -16.93
CA ILE A 414 -15.21 -7.80 -17.10
C ILE A 414 -16.17 -7.21 -18.14
N LYS A 415 -17.00 -8.02 -18.81
CA LYS A 415 -17.92 -7.54 -19.86
C LYS A 415 -18.80 -6.38 -19.41
N LYS A 416 -19.32 -6.43 -18.18
CA LYS A 416 -20.10 -5.31 -17.62
C LYS A 416 -19.26 -4.06 -17.39
N ALA A 417 -18.07 -4.20 -16.81
CA ALA A 417 -17.13 -3.09 -16.63
C ALA A 417 -16.73 -2.44 -17.97
N LEU A 418 -16.53 -3.26 -19.01
CA LEU A 418 -16.21 -2.81 -20.38
C LEU A 418 -17.39 -2.17 -21.12
N SER A 419 -18.62 -2.31 -20.62
CA SER A 419 -19.78 -1.61 -21.20
C SER A 419 -19.79 -0.10 -20.90
N VAL A 420 -19.00 0.33 -19.91
CA VAL A 420 -18.78 1.73 -19.60
C VAL A 420 -17.71 2.30 -20.54
N PRO A 421 -17.94 3.44 -21.21
CA PRO A 421 -16.96 4.02 -22.12
C PRO A 421 -15.61 4.28 -21.44
N THR A 422 -14.51 4.12 -22.17
CA THR A 422 -13.15 4.23 -21.59
C THR A 422 -12.91 5.61 -20.99
N GLU A 423 -13.40 6.64 -21.64
CA GLU A 423 -13.30 8.05 -21.27
C GLU A 423 -14.23 8.47 -20.13
N ALA A 424 -15.16 7.61 -19.70
CA ALA A 424 -16.15 7.95 -18.69
C ALA A 424 -15.54 8.11 -17.28
N THR A 425 -14.37 7.53 -17.05
CA THR A 425 -13.60 7.67 -15.79
C THR A 425 -12.10 7.68 -16.06
N ALA A 426 -11.30 8.04 -15.06
CA ALA A 426 -9.83 7.99 -15.17
C ALA A 426 -9.25 6.56 -15.18
N TYR A 427 -10.07 5.52 -15.00
CA TYR A 427 -9.64 4.13 -14.99
C TYR A 427 -9.51 3.57 -16.41
N VAL A 428 -8.36 2.98 -16.72
CA VAL A 428 -8.08 2.37 -18.02
C VAL A 428 -8.81 1.03 -18.17
N ARG A 429 -9.85 1.01 -19.01
CA ARG A 429 -10.65 -0.18 -19.32
C ARG A 429 -10.12 -0.89 -20.56
N ARG A 430 -9.70 -2.15 -20.41
CA ARG A 430 -9.24 -3.02 -21.49
C ARG A 430 -9.69 -4.47 -21.26
N PRO A 431 -9.99 -5.25 -22.32
CA PRO A 431 -10.35 -6.66 -22.21
C PRO A 431 -9.10 -7.49 -21.92
N ARG A 432 -8.64 -7.47 -20.67
CA ARG A 432 -7.42 -8.14 -20.25
C ARG A 432 -7.67 -8.96 -18.99
N LEU A 433 -7.03 -10.11 -18.91
CA LEU A 433 -6.97 -10.92 -17.72
C LEU A 433 -5.93 -10.33 -16.76
N ALA A 434 -6.31 -10.30 -15.48
CA ALA A 434 -5.48 -9.81 -14.41
C ALA A 434 -4.54 -10.91 -13.89
N THR A 435 -3.24 -10.63 -13.78
CA THR A 435 -2.25 -11.56 -13.20
C THR A 435 -1.39 -10.90 -12.15
N MET A 436 -1.14 -11.60 -11.05
CA MET A 436 -0.41 -11.07 -9.91
C MET A 436 0.57 -12.10 -9.35
N VAL A 437 1.81 -11.67 -9.12
CA VAL A 437 2.72 -12.36 -8.23
C VAL A 437 2.56 -11.76 -6.83
N PHE A 438 2.12 -12.60 -5.90
CA PHE A 438 1.99 -12.27 -4.50
C PHE A 438 3.11 -12.97 -3.72
N VAL A 439 3.92 -12.18 -3.01
CA VAL A 439 5.04 -12.69 -2.22
C VAL A 439 4.85 -12.26 -0.77
N SER A 440 5.06 -13.19 0.15
CA SER A 440 5.14 -12.91 1.57
C SER A 440 6.35 -13.56 2.22
N TRP A 441 6.87 -12.92 3.26
CA TRP A 441 7.97 -13.46 4.06
C TRP A 441 7.85 -13.00 5.50
N ASP A 442 8.52 -13.74 6.38
CA ASP A 442 8.51 -13.46 7.81
C ASP A 442 9.30 -12.18 8.12
N ASN A 443 8.98 -11.55 9.24
CA ASN A 443 9.71 -10.40 9.72
C ASN A 443 10.95 -10.85 10.52
N ASP A 444 11.90 -11.44 9.83
CA ASP A 444 13.15 -11.99 10.39
C ASP A 444 14.28 -10.96 10.48
N GLY A 445 13.99 -9.68 10.21
CA GLY A 445 14.95 -8.57 10.23
C GLY A 445 15.87 -8.50 9.01
N LEU A 446 15.70 -9.39 8.02
CA LEU A 446 16.47 -9.36 6.77
C LEU A 446 15.76 -8.51 5.72
N ASP A 447 16.50 -7.61 5.07
CA ASP A 447 16.00 -6.92 3.87
C ASP A 447 16.08 -7.85 2.66
N LYS A 448 14.96 -8.49 2.34
CA LYS A 448 14.81 -9.38 1.19
C LYS A 448 14.19 -8.66 -0.02
N LEU A 449 13.98 -7.34 0.05
CA LEU A 449 13.14 -6.64 -0.92
C LEU A 449 13.73 -6.66 -2.34
N ALA A 450 15.06 -6.62 -2.48
CA ALA A 450 15.72 -6.72 -3.77
C ALA A 450 15.49 -8.10 -4.42
N ASP A 451 15.72 -9.18 -3.68
CA ASP A 451 15.53 -10.56 -4.14
C ASP A 451 14.06 -10.85 -4.45
N VAL A 452 13.15 -10.37 -3.60
CA VAL A 452 11.70 -10.48 -3.82
C VAL A 452 11.27 -9.78 -5.11
N ARG A 453 11.80 -8.57 -5.39
CA ARG A 453 11.51 -7.83 -6.62
C ARG A 453 12.02 -8.58 -7.85
N LEU A 454 13.22 -9.15 -7.77
CA LEU A 454 13.80 -9.92 -8.86
C LEU A 454 12.98 -11.18 -9.14
N ALA A 455 12.71 -11.99 -8.10
CA ALA A 455 11.93 -13.22 -8.20
C ALA A 455 10.51 -12.97 -8.76
N ALA A 456 9.83 -11.93 -8.29
CA ALA A 456 8.51 -11.56 -8.81
C ALA A 456 8.56 -11.05 -10.26
N THR A 457 9.66 -10.41 -10.67
CA THR A 457 9.85 -9.96 -12.05
C THR A 457 10.10 -11.13 -12.98
N GLU A 458 10.91 -12.10 -12.57
CA GLU A 458 11.19 -13.30 -13.35
C GLU A 458 9.91 -14.08 -13.65
N LEU A 459 9.08 -14.36 -12.64
CA LEU A 459 7.81 -15.06 -12.84
C LEU A 459 6.84 -14.30 -13.75
N LEU A 460 6.75 -12.98 -13.59
CA LEU A 460 5.87 -12.17 -14.43
C LEU A 460 6.36 -12.13 -15.88
N ASN A 461 7.68 -12.12 -16.10
CA ASN A 461 8.26 -12.16 -17.44
C ASN A 461 7.98 -13.48 -18.15
N LEU A 462 7.88 -14.61 -17.43
CA LEU A 462 7.43 -15.87 -18.03
C LEU A 462 6.01 -15.72 -18.60
N ALA A 463 5.07 -15.22 -17.80
CA ALA A 463 3.70 -14.96 -18.27
C ALA A 463 3.65 -13.96 -19.44
N LEU A 464 4.47 -12.91 -19.41
CA LEU A 464 4.53 -11.91 -20.48
C LEU A 464 5.24 -12.41 -21.75
N SER A 465 6.06 -13.47 -21.65
CA SER A 465 6.73 -14.04 -22.82
C SER A 465 5.78 -14.79 -23.75
N ALA A 466 4.67 -15.30 -23.19
CA ALA A 466 3.56 -15.90 -23.94
C ALA A 466 2.50 -14.86 -24.35
N GLU A 467 2.72 -13.57 -24.08
CA GLU A 467 1.77 -12.52 -24.44
C GLU A 467 1.88 -12.17 -25.94
N HIS A 468 0.81 -12.41 -26.68
CA HIS A 468 0.78 -12.17 -28.12
C HIS A 468 0.22 -10.79 -28.51
N MET A 469 -0.47 -10.09 -27.60
CA MET A 469 -1.30 -8.93 -27.97
C MET A 469 -0.78 -7.57 -27.50
N ILE A 470 0.11 -7.51 -26.48
CA ILE A 470 0.49 -6.24 -25.86
C ILE A 470 2.00 -6.17 -25.64
N PRO A 471 2.69 -5.15 -26.17
CA PRO A 471 4.08 -4.89 -25.83
C PRO A 471 4.23 -4.67 -24.31
N PRO A 472 5.19 -5.30 -23.62
CA PRO A 472 5.37 -5.14 -22.17
C PRO A 472 5.44 -3.70 -21.66
N VAL A 473 5.91 -2.76 -22.50
CA VAL A 473 6.02 -1.33 -22.20
C VAL A 473 4.66 -0.62 -22.05
N GLU A 474 3.59 -1.15 -22.63
CA GLU A 474 2.23 -0.62 -22.54
C GLU A 474 1.41 -1.27 -21.40
N ASN A 475 2.02 -2.17 -20.64
CA ASN A 475 1.38 -2.88 -19.55
C ASN A 475 1.51 -2.08 -18.24
N THR A 476 0.72 -1.02 -18.11
CA THR A 476 0.76 -0.07 -16.99
C THR A 476 0.27 -0.65 -15.66
N GLY A 477 -0.26 -1.88 -15.65
CA GLY A 477 -0.76 -2.58 -14.47
C GLY A 477 -1.96 -1.88 -13.82
N TYR A 478 -2.47 -2.46 -12.74
CA TYR A 478 -3.56 -1.89 -11.95
C TYR A 478 -3.00 -1.01 -10.82
N GLY A 479 -3.44 0.26 -10.77
CA GLY A 479 -2.87 1.28 -9.87
C GLY A 479 -2.88 0.91 -8.38
N ASN A 480 -3.87 0.13 -7.93
CA ASN A 480 -3.95 -0.34 -6.54
C ASN A 480 -2.92 -1.42 -6.18
N TYR A 481 -2.33 -2.10 -7.17
CA TYR A 481 -1.28 -3.10 -6.97
C TYR A 481 0.11 -2.60 -7.37
N ARG A 482 0.28 -1.27 -7.48
CA ARG A 482 1.58 -0.70 -7.85
C ARG A 482 2.60 -0.96 -6.74
N ALA A 483 3.63 -1.72 -7.10
CA ALA A 483 4.81 -1.93 -6.27
C ALA A 483 5.60 -0.63 -6.07
N GLN A 484 6.30 -0.52 -4.94
CA GLN A 484 7.24 0.58 -4.70
C GLN A 484 8.35 0.52 -5.75
N GLN A 485 8.37 1.48 -6.69
CA GLN A 485 9.47 1.66 -7.63
C GLN A 485 10.61 2.40 -6.93
N SER A 486 11.85 1.99 -7.15
CA SER A 486 13.03 2.66 -6.59
C SER A 486 13.08 4.13 -7.04
N GLY A 487 12.92 5.06 -6.09
CA GLY A 487 13.46 6.42 -6.21
C GLY A 487 12.68 7.45 -7.05
N ARG A 488 11.39 7.25 -7.39
CA ARG A 488 10.59 8.34 -8.00
C ARG A 488 9.26 8.55 -7.25
N PRO A 489 8.95 9.78 -6.81
CA PRO A 489 7.62 10.13 -6.32
C PRO A 489 6.54 9.84 -7.37
N CYS A 490 5.31 9.56 -6.90
CA CYS A 490 4.13 9.10 -7.65
C CYS A 490 3.67 9.92 -8.88
N LEU A 491 4.37 10.96 -9.32
CA LEU A 491 3.80 12.02 -10.15
C LEU A 491 3.94 11.87 -11.67
N GLN A 492 4.79 10.97 -12.19
CA GLN A 492 5.16 11.05 -13.61
C GLN A 492 4.23 10.31 -14.61
N GLY A 493 3.34 9.43 -14.16
CA GLY A 493 2.51 8.63 -15.08
C GLY A 493 1.12 9.22 -15.40
N PHE A 494 0.61 10.14 -14.58
CA PHE A 494 -0.76 10.66 -14.69
C PHE A 494 -0.84 12.06 -15.32
N CYS A 495 0.24 12.83 -15.28
CA CYS A 495 0.23 14.23 -15.73
C CYS A 495 0.10 14.42 -17.25
N SER A 496 0.48 13.45 -18.08
CA SER A 496 0.44 13.63 -19.54
C SER A 496 -0.98 13.70 -20.11
N ASP A 497 -1.91 12.93 -19.56
CA ASP A 497 -3.30 12.91 -20.05
C ASP A 497 -4.15 14.04 -19.42
N VAL A 498 -3.88 14.40 -18.16
CA VAL A 498 -4.61 15.46 -17.45
C VAL A 498 -4.28 16.86 -17.99
N GLN A 499 -3.06 17.09 -18.50
CA GLN A 499 -2.69 18.38 -19.11
C GLN A 499 -3.48 18.70 -20.40
N SER A 500 -4.09 17.71 -21.05
CA SER A 500 -4.89 17.93 -22.27
C SER A 500 -6.30 18.49 -22.02
N ARG A 501 -6.78 18.46 -20.76
CA ARG A 501 -8.10 18.97 -20.36
C ARG A 501 -7.93 20.04 -19.29
N GLY A 502 -7.64 21.26 -19.74
CA GLY A 502 -7.41 22.39 -18.85
C GLY A 502 -8.65 22.76 -18.04
N SER A 503 -8.52 22.73 -16.71
CA SER A 503 -8.93 23.79 -15.76
C SER A 503 -9.02 23.32 -14.31
N VAL A 504 -8.10 22.46 -13.80
CA VAL A 504 -8.02 22.18 -12.35
C VAL A 504 -6.58 22.00 -11.84
N CYS A 505 -5.62 21.65 -12.68
CA CYS A 505 -4.22 21.51 -12.25
C CYS A 505 -3.45 22.85 -12.33
N ARG A 506 -3.65 23.72 -11.35
CA ARG A 506 -2.64 24.68 -10.90
C ARG A 506 -2.61 24.79 -9.40
#